data_AF-A0A846SS12-F1
#
_entry.id   AF-A0A846SS12-F1
#
_cell.length_a   1.000
_cell.length_b   1.000
_cell.length_c   1.000
_cell.angle_alpha   90.00
_cell.angle_beta   90.00
_cell.angle_gamma   90.00
#
_symmetry.space_group_name_H-M   'P 1'
#
loop_
_entity.id
_entity.type
_entity.pdbx_description
1 polymer ?
#
loop_
_entity_poly.entity_id
_entity_poly.type
_entity_poly.pdbx_seq_one_letter_code
_entity_poly.pdbx_strand_id
1 'polypeptide(L)'
;MTLPRSEVTALIAELRIVISEQPWDFFQHTDLLDFPGARSREQVKDLPTFLQGNDALQGLFLRGKVAYLFDRYCAEQELTSMLLCIGPSNQEVKTLPEMVYDWIVSTHGATPQQRSQQPTALFLVLTKFDMEFEEKAGERSPETRWITRMESSLLNFFGKQHDWPRQWDGHGVFRNSYWLRNPNFKAKNIFDYDEAGREIAIRPGERKRIEQFKTAFLKDAIASAHFREPLQAWEAGFTLNDGGIRYLAENLRPLCNPELKRQQLAGQATRLREQILERISHYYVSDNPEQELNKRLATAQQIAGGLIDCAGEQRFGELLRALQTDSDDLEGIYYRIETRVPDEKKAIGAPTIGAAVDTRKMKALLGLSAPMGGEAPRKDDAALFAQEAVAEWMQDLQDIGGNKALCDYYRLPETLMTEMVKELIAGRNGSSWSKKSRQWREKRPAFG
;
A
#
# COMPACT_ATOMS: atom_id res chain seq x y z
N MET A 1 15.87 42.86 5.34
CA MET A 1 16.50 41.71 4.67
C MET A 1 15.72 41.39 3.42
N THR A 2 16.37 41.34 2.25
CA THR A 2 15.78 40.89 0.99
C THR A 2 16.43 39.58 0.62
N LEU A 3 15.67 38.48 0.62
CA LEU A 3 16.17 37.18 0.19
C LEU A 3 16.18 37.09 -1.35
N PRO A 4 17.21 36.49 -1.97
CA PRO A 4 17.22 36.20 -3.39
C PRO A 4 16.01 35.34 -3.81
N ARG A 5 15.41 35.66 -4.96
CA ARG A 5 14.25 34.90 -5.49
C ARG A 5 14.54 33.41 -5.64
N SER A 6 15.76 33.05 -5.99
CA SER A 6 16.21 31.65 -6.13
C SER A 6 16.14 30.88 -4.80
N GLU A 7 16.60 31.48 -3.70
CA GLU A 7 16.54 30.89 -2.36
C GLU A 7 15.09 30.78 -1.88
N VAL A 8 14.30 31.83 -2.06
CA VAL A 8 12.86 31.83 -1.74
C VAL A 8 12.14 30.73 -2.54
N THR A 9 12.49 30.56 -3.82
CA THR A 9 11.93 29.50 -4.67
C THR A 9 12.36 28.12 -4.21
N ALA A 10 13.57 27.95 -3.68
CA ALA A 10 14.02 26.66 -3.15
C ALA A 10 13.34 26.30 -1.83
N LEU A 11 13.11 27.27 -0.95
CA LEU A 11 12.61 27.05 0.42
C LEU A 11 11.09 27.01 0.54
N ILE A 12 10.35 27.71 -0.33
CA ILE A 12 8.90 27.81 -0.23
C ILE A 12 8.23 26.62 -0.93
N ALA A 13 7.38 25.87 -0.22
CA ALA A 13 6.53 24.86 -0.84
C ALA A 13 5.35 25.48 -1.61
N GLU A 14 4.67 26.46 -0.99
CA GLU A 14 3.43 27.06 -1.50
C GLU A 14 3.38 28.59 -1.29
N LEU A 15 2.69 29.28 -2.19
CA LEU A 15 2.34 30.69 -2.04
C LEU A 15 0.84 30.80 -1.84
N ARG A 16 0.41 31.25 -0.65
CA ARG A 16 -1.00 31.48 -0.37
C ARG A 16 -1.41 32.88 -0.81
N ILE A 17 -2.22 32.94 -1.86
CA ILE A 17 -2.78 34.18 -2.38
C ILE A 17 -4.27 34.21 -2.01
N VAL A 18 -4.67 35.23 -1.25
CA VAL A 18 -6.08 35.40 -0.88
C VAL A 18 -6.83 35.95 -2.08
N ILE A 19 -7.85 35.23 -2.53
CA ILE A 19 -8.72 35.69 -3.61
C ILE A 19 -9.60 36.82 -3.05
N SER A 20 -9.51 38.01 -3.65
CA SER A 20 -10.25 39.20 -3.20
C SER A 20 -11.75 39.13 -3.48
N GLU A 21 -12.12 38.50 -4.59
CA GLU A 21 -13.51 38.32 -5.02
C GLU A 21 -13.84 36.83 -5.01
N GLN A 22 -14.96 36.45 -4.38
CA GLN A 22 -15.41 35.05 -4.35
C GLN A 22 -16.54 34.88 -5.37
N PRO A 23 -16.25 34.53 -6.64
CA PRO A 23 -17.29 34.38 -7.66
C PRO A 23 -18.20 33.19 -7.40
N TRP A 24 -17.73 32.22 -6.61
CA TRP A 24 -18.47 31.01 -6.23
C TRP A 24 -18.43 30.82 -4.71
N ASP A 25 -19.55 30.37 -4.15
CA ASP A 25 -19.74 30.15 -2.71
C ASP A 25 -18.81 29.09 -2.13
N PHE A 26 -18.47 28.06 -2.91
CA PHE A 26 -17.57 27.00 -2.45
C PHE A 26 -16.15 27.47 -2.11
N PHE A 27 -15.74 28.67 -2.56
CA PHE A 27 -14.45 29.26 -2.15
C PHE A 27 -14.42 29.73 -0.69
N GLN A 28 -15.54 29.71 0.03
CA GLN A 28 -15.56 29.96 1.47
C GLN A 28 -14.85 28.87 2.28
N HIS A 29 -14.79 27.66 1.73
CA HIS A 29 -14.26 26.47 2.43
C HIS A 29 -13.40 25.58 1.53
N THR A 30 -13.11 26.01 0.31
CA THR A 30 -12.29 25.29 -0.67
C THR A 30 -11.21 26.21 -1.22
N ASP A 31 -9.96 25.78 -1.13
CA ASP A 31 -8.84 26.45 -1.76
C ASP A 31 -8.62 25.93 -3.19
N LEU A 32 -8.18 26.81 -4.09
CA LEU A 32 -7.72 26.41 -5.43
C LEU A 32 -6.20 26.29 -5.42
N LEU A 33 -5.72 25.08 -5.69
CA LEU A 33 -4.29 24.80 -5.80
C LEU A 33 -3.89 24.74 -7.27
N ASP A 34 -2.95 25.59 -7.67
CA ASP A 34 -2.37 25.58 -9.01
C ASP A 34 -0.97 24.98 -8.98
N PHE A 35 -0.76 23.93 -9.76
CA PHE A 35 0.53 23.28 -9.88
C PHE A 35 1.33 23.88 -11.04
N PRO A 36 2.64 24.12 -10.85
CA PRO A 36 3.49 24.41 -11.99
C PRO A 36 3.41 23.27 -13.01
N GLY A 37 3.21 23.61 -14.29
CA GLY A 37 2.92 22.63 -15.33
C GLY A 37 3.96 21.51 -15.38
N ALA A 38 3.48 20.27 -15.46
CA ALA A 38 4.33 19.09 -15.44
C ALA A 38 5.38 19.11 -16.57
N ARG A 39 6.55 18.56 -16.29
CA ARG A 39 7.68 18.48 -17.23
C ARG A 39 8.27 17.08 -17.19
N SER A 40 8.71 16.59 -18.35
CA SER A 40 9.43 15.32 -18.42
C SER A 40 10.73 15.40 -17.62
N ARG A 41 11.06 14.29 -16.93
CA ARG A 41 12.30 14.18 -16.16
C ARG A 41 13.50 14.30 -17.09
N GLU A 42 14.45 15.16 -16.74
CA GLU A 42 15.73 15.22 -17.45
C GLU A 42 16.59 14.05 -17.00
N GLN A 43 17.05 13.24 -17.95
CA GLN A 43 17.95 12.13 -17.68
C GLN A 43 19.40 12.63 -17.63
N VAL A 44 19.87 12.92 -16.42
CA VAL A 44 21.27 13.26 -16.17
C VAL A 44 22.09 11.98 -16.06
N LYS A 45 22.89 11.66 -17.10
CA LYS A 45 23.74 10.46 -17.12
C LYS A 45 24.98 10.59 -16.25
N ASP A 46 25.57 11.78 -16.22
CA ASP A 46 26.75 12.08 -15.40
C ASP A 46 26.53 13.40 -14.66
N LEU A 47 26.33 13.29 -13.34
CA LEU A 47 26.00 14.43 -12.49
C LEU A 47 27.17 15.43 -12.34
N PRO A 48 28.44 15.01 -12.14
CA PRO A 48 29.57 15.93 -12.06
C PRO A 48 29.74 16.81 -13.30
N THR A 49 29.66 16.24 -14.51
CA THR A 49 29.76 17.03 -15.74
C THR A 49 28.57 17.95 -15.93
N PHE A 50 27.36 17.47 -15.61
CA PHE A 50 26.15 18.28 -15.71
C PHE A 50 26.21 19.52 -14.80
N LEU A 51 26.69 19.37 -13.55
CA LEU A 51 26.79 20.46 -12.59
C LEU A 51 27.84 21.53 -12.94
N GLN A 52 28.72 21.29 -13.92
CA GLN A 52 29.65 22.31 -14.42
C GLN A 52 28.96 23.34 -15.33
N GLY A 53 27.74 23.06 -15.82
CA GLY A 53 26.97 23.99 -16.61
C GLY A 53 26.44 25.16 -15.78
N ASN A 54 26.50 26.37 -16.33
CA ASN A 54 25.81 27.52 -15.76
C ASN A 54 24.30 27.18 -15.66
N ASP A 55 23.72 27.41 -14.48
CA ASP A 55 22.31 27.15 -14.13
C ASP A 55 21.88 25.66 -14.03
N ALA A 56 22.80 24.70 -14.11
CA ALA A 56 22.50 23.27 -14.00
C ALA A 56 21.77 22.91 -12.70
N LEU A 57 22.26 23.46 -11.57
CA LEU A 57 21.66 23.28 -10.25
C LEU A 57 20.23 23.85 -10.20
N GLN A 58 20.02 25.05 -10.76
CA GLN A 58 18.70 25.68 -10.81
C GLN A 58 17.70 24.85 -11.62
N GLY A 59 18.14 24.33 -12.77
CA GLY A 59 17.31 23.43 -13.59
C GLY A 59 16.93 22.14 -12.86
N LEU A 60 17.86 21.54 -12.12
CA LEU A 60 17.59 20.37 -11.27
C LEU A 60 16.58 20.68 -10.17
N PHE A 61 16.77 21.76 -9.43
CA PHE A 61 15.84 22.18 -8.37
C PHE A 61 14.44 22.47 -8.92
N LEU A 62 14.33 23.19 -10.03
CA LEU A 62 13.04 23.49 -10.65
C LEU A 62 12.28 22.21 -11.01
N ARG A 63 12.93 21.27 -11.72
CA ARG A 63 12.29 20.01 -12.14
C ARG A 63 12.00 19.08 -10.95
N GLY A 64 12.95 18.94 -10.03
CA GLY A 64 12.79 18.14 -8.83
C GLY A 64 11.64 18.64 -7.96
N LYS A 65 11.52 19.96 -7.80
CA LYS A 65 10.45 20.59 -7.04
C LYS A 65 9.07 20.38 -7.67
N VAL A 66 8.93 20.56 -8.99
CA VAL A 66 7.65 20.33 -9.69
C VAL A 66 7.16 18.90 -9.48
N ALA A 67 8.05 17.91 -9.61
CA ALA A 67 7.71 16.51 -9.37
C ALA A 67 7.36 16.25 -7.89
N TYR A 68 8.22 16.71 -6.98
CA TYR A 68 8.05 16.50 -5.55
C TYR A 68 6.76 17.12 -5.00
N LEU A 69 6.41 18.33 -5.43
CA LEU A 69 5.19 18.99 -4.96
C LEU A 69 3.96 18.16 -5.31
N PHE A 70 3.81 17.73 -6.56
CA PHE A 70 2.65 16.92 -6.94
C PHE A 70 2.57 15.62 -6.14
N ASP A 71 3.68 14.88 -6.04
CA ASP A 71 3.73 13.62 -5.27
C ASP A 71 3.39 13.85 -3.80
N ARG A 72 3.86 14.97 -3.21
CA ARG A 72 3.55 15.36 -1.84
C ARG A 72 2.06 15.61 -1.63
N TYR A 73 1.42 16.43 -2.46
CA TYR A 73 -0.02 16.73 -2.30
C TYR A 73 -0.91 15.50 -2.59
N CYS A 74 -0.48 14.59 -3.47
CA CYS A 74 -1.12 13.28 -3.65
C CYS A 74 -0.96 12.41 -2.40
N ALA A 75 0.25 12.31 -1.83
CA ALA A 75 0.54 11.49 -0.65
C ALA A 75 -0.14 12.01 0.62
N GLU A 76 -0.21 13.34 0.80
CA GLU A 76 -0.88 14.00 1.92
C GLU A 76 -2.42 14.01 1.76
N GLN A 77 -2.94 13.50 0.64
CA GLN A 77 -4.37 13.44 0.30
C GLN A 77 -5.07 14.81 0.41
N GLU A 78 -4.35 15.88 0.07
CA GLU A 78 -4.89 17.22 0.18
C GLU A 78 -5.85 17.54 -0.96
N LEU A 79 -5.73 16.83 -2.09
CA LEU A 79 -6.53 17.02 -3.30
C LEU A 79 -7.90 16.33 -3.23
N THR A 80 -8.97 17.12 -3.07
CA THR A 80 -10.36 16.63 -3.11
C THR A 80 -10.88 16.44 -4.54
N SER A 81 -10.42 17.27 -5.48
CA SER A 81 -10.80 17.18 -6.90
C SER A 81 -9.62 17.62 -7.75
N MET A 82 -9.50 17.02 -8.94
CA MET A 82 -8.39 17.28 -9.87
C MET A 82 -8.93 17.80 -11.20
N LEU A 83 -8.45 18.98 -11.61
CA LEU A 83 -8.74 19.57 -12.91
C LEU A 83 -7.55 19.37 -13.84
N LEU A 84 -7.71 18.50 -14.83
CA LEU A 84 -6.72 18.24 -15.88
C LEU A 84 -6.94 19.20 -17.06
N CYS A 85 -6.22 20.32 -17.04
CA CYS A 85 -6.28 21.32 -18.09
C CYS A 85 -5.36 20.95 -19.27
N ILE A 86 -5.93 20.53 -20.40
CA ILE A 86 -5.20 20.04 -21.58
C ILE A 86 -5.48 20.91 -22.81
N GLY A 87 -4.44 21.53 -23.37
CA GLY A 87 -4.51 22.34 -24.60
C GLY A 87 -4.41 21.51 -25.89
N PRO A 88 -4.68 22.09 -27.07
CA PRO A 88 -4.79 21.42 -28.38
C PRO A 88 -3.43 21.08 -29.00
N SER A 89 -2.64 20.30 -28.27
CA SER A 89 -1.33 19.81 -28.72
C SER A 89 -1.04 18.43 -28.12
N ASN A 90 -0.15 17.69 -28.77
CA ASN A 90 0.38 16.45 -28.22
C ASN A 90 1.03 16.72 -26.87
N GLN A 91 0.70 15.90 -25.87
CA GLN A 91 1.29 15.98 -24.55
C GLN A 91 2.61 15.20 -24.53
N GLU A 92 3.69 15.85 -24.12
CA GLU A 92 5.04 15.26 -24.11
C GLU A 92 5.50 14.81 -22.72
N VAL A 93 4.66 15.04 -21.70
CA VAL A 93 4.98 14.71 -20.30
C VAL A 93 4.70 13.23 -20.04
N LYS A 94 5.75 12.41 -20.15
CA LYS A 94 5.62 10.94 -20.03
C LYS A 94 5.18 10.44 -18.65
N THR A 95 5.41 11.23 -17.59
CA THR A 95 5.10 10.85 -16.21
C THR A 95 3.66 11.16 -15.80
N LEU A 96 2.98 12.07 -16.52
CA LEU A 96 1.65 12.52 -16.15
C LEU A 96 0.59 11.39 -16.14
N PRO A 97 0.61 10.41 -17.08
CA PRO A 97 -0.35 9.31 -17.03
C PRO A 97 -0.30 8.48 -15.74
N GLU A 98 0.91 8.08 -15.31
CA GLU A 98 1.12 7.33 -14.07
C GLU A 98 0.67 8.14 -12.85
N MET A 99 1.08 9.41 -12.77
CA MET A 99 0.72 10.32 -11.67
C MET A 99 -0.79 10.48 -11.50
N VAL A 100 -1.52 10.61 -12.61
CA VAL A 100 -2.98 10.68 -12.60
C VAL A 100 -3.59 9.34 -12.20
N TYR A 101 -3.04 8.23 -12.68
CA TYR A 101 -3.51 6.90 -12.32
C TYR A 101 -3.34 6.59 -10.82
N ASP A 102 -2.18 6.90 -10.24
CA ASP A 102 -1.93 6.73 -8.80
C ASP A 102 -2.91 7.56 -7.96
N TRP A 103 -3.20 8.78 -8.38
CA TRP A 103 -4.23 9.60 -7.75
C TRP A 103 -5.62 8.99 -7.89
N ILE A 104 -5.99 8.45 -9.06
CA ILE A 104 -7.26 7.73 -9.26
C ILE A 104 -7.34 6.51 -8.35
N VAL A 105 -6.29 5.70 -8.27
CA VAL A 105 -6.25 4.48 -7.44
C VAL A 105 -6.43 4.82 -5.96
N SER A 106 -5.74 5.86 -5.48
CA SER A 106 -5.80 6.29 -4.08
C SER A 106 -7.13 6.94 -3.70
N THR A 107 -7.77 7.67 -4.61
CA THR A 107 -9.03 8.38 -4.34
C THR A 107 -10.26 7.56 -4.71
N HIS A 108 -10.33 7.06 -5.95
CA HIS A 108 -11.49 6.39 -6.52
C HIS A 108 -11.42 4.85 -6.41
N GLY A 109 -10.22 4.28 -6.48
CA GLY A 109 -9.96 2.85 -6.48
C GLY A 109 -9.41 2.33 -7.81
N ALA A 110 -8.75 1.17 -7.75
CA ALA A 110 -8.10 0.55 -8.89
C ALA A 110 -9.09 -0.09 -9.88
N THR A 111 -10.26 -0.52 -9.42
CA THR A 111 -11.25 -1.19 -10.27
C THR A 111 -12.45 -0.30 -10.61
N PRO A 112 -13.11 -0.49 -11.77
CA PRO A 112 -14.32 0.25 -12.12
C PRO A 112 -15.42 0.15 -11.05
N GLN A 113 -15.53 -1.00 -10.38
CA GLN A 113 -16.52 -1.24 -9.33
C GLN A 113 -16.26 -0.40 -8.09
N GLN A 114 -14.99 -0.20 -7.72
CA GLN A 114 -14.61 0.70 -6.63
C GLN A 114 -14.90 2.16 -7.00
N ARG A 115 -14.57 2.55 -8.24
CA ARG A 115 -14.81 3.91 -8.73
C ARG A 115 -16.31 4.26 -8.81
N SER A 116 -17.17 3.28 -9.10
CA SER A 116 -18.64 3.46 -9.07
C SER A 116 -19.22 3.81 -7.70
N GLN A 117 -18.49 3.61 -6.60
CA GLN A 117 -19.01 3.86 -5.24
C GLN A 117 -18.98 5.34 -4.82
N GLN A 118 -18.35 6.21 -5.63
CA GLN A 118 -18.12 7.59 -5.27
C GLN A 118 -18.22 8.52 -6.48
N PRO A 119 -18.56 9.80 -6.29
CA PRO A 119 -18.69 10.72 -7.40
C PRO A 119 -17.33 11.00 -8.05
N THR A 120 -17.31 11.10 -9.39
CA THR A 120 -16.10 11.37 -10.16
C THR A 120 -15.53 12.74 -9.84
N ALA A 121 -14.38 12.78 -9.15
CA ALA A 121 -13.66 13.99 -8.79
C ALA A 121 -12.52 14.36 -9.75
N LEU A 122 -12.35 13.60 -10.84
CA LEU A 122 -11.45 13.92 -11.94
C LEU A 122 -12.20 14.70 -13.03
N PHE A 123 -11.71 15.86 -13.42
CA PHE A 123 -12.29 16.71 -14.47
C PHE A 123 -11.30 16.86 -15.61
N LEU A 124 -11.68 16.47 -16.82
CA LEU A 124 -10.89 16.76 -18.01
C LEU A 124 -11.33 18.10 -18.59
N VAL A 125 -10.46 19.10 -18.58
CA VAL A 125 -10.74 20.44 -19.09
C VAL A 125 -9.96 20.63 -20.38
N LEU A 126 -10.67 20.55 -21.51
CA LEU A 126 -10.11 20.75 -22.85
C LEU A 126 -10.06 22.26 -23.13
N THR A 127 -8.93 22.85 -22.72
CA THR A 127 -8.67 24.30 -22.83
C THR A 127 -8.41 24.76 -24.26
N LYS A 128 -8.49 26.07 -24.48
CA LYS A 128 -8.27 26.74 -25.77
C LYS A 128 -9.20 26.21 -26.86
N PHE A 129 -10.45 25.98 -26.51
CA PHE A 129 -11.47 25.45 -27.41
C PHE A 129 -11.69 26.33 -28.65
N ASP A 130 -11.48 27.65 -28.53
CA ASP A 130 -11.49 28.62 -29.62
C ASP A 130 -10.46 28.33 -30.72
N MET A 131 -9.29 27.78 -30.37
CA MET A 131 -8.25 27.41 -31.35
C MET A 131 -8.66 26.24 -32.24
N GLU A 132 -9.69 25.47 -31.87
CA GLU A 132 -10.21 24.37 -32.69
C GLU A 132 -10.89 24.85 -33.96
N PHE A 133 -11.15 26.16 -34.09
CA PHE A 133 -11.77 26.80 -35.26
C PHE A 133 -10.77 27.61 -36.08
N GLU A 134 -9.49 27.59 -35.74
CA GLU A 134 -8.43 28.17 -36.58
C GLU A 134 -8.22 27.30 -37.84
N GLU A 135 -8.05 27.98 -38.98
CA GLU A 135 -7.70 27.36 -40.25
C GLU A 135 -6.20 27.04 -40.28
N LYS A 136 -5.88 25.75 -40.47
CA LYS A 136 -4.51 25.27 -40.66
C LYS A 136 -4.40 24.65 -42.05
N ALA A 137 -3.28 24.88 -42.73
CA ALA A 137 -3.00 24.26 -44.02
C ALA A 137 -3.07 22.72 -43.90
N GLY A 138 -3.91 22.08 -44.72
CA GLY A 138 -4.18 20.63 -44.65
C GLY A 138 -5.42 20.25 -43.83
N GLU A 139 -6.44 21.10 -43.84
CA GLU A 139 -7.65 20.98 -43.02
C GLU A 139 -8.29 19.59 -43.07
N ARG A 140 -8.37 18.94 -41.90
CA ARG A 140 -9.12 17.69 -41.72
C ARG A 140 -10.61 18.01 -41.62
N SER A 141 -11.47 17.08 -42.03
CA SER A 141 -12.92 17.24 -41.88
C SER A 141 -13.27 17.50 -40.39
N PRO A 142 -14.38 18.23 -40.11
CA PRO A 142 -14.79 18.53 -38.74
C PRO A 142 -14.88 17.29 -37.84
N GLU A 143 -15.30 16.15 -38.39
CA GLU A 143 -15.39 14.87 -37.67
C GLU A 143 -14.02 14.35 -37.24
N THR A 144 -13.04 14.34 -38.15
CA THR A 144 -11.69 13.86 -37.81
C THR A 144 -11.00 14.77 -36.79
N ARG A 145 -11.38 16.06 -36.72
CA ARG A 145 -10.80 17.02 -35.77
C ARG A 145 -11.11 16.63 -34.32
N TRP A 146 -12.36 16.32 -34.01
CA TRP A 146 -12.78 15.94 -32.66
C TRP A 146 -12.19 14.61 -32.20
N ILE A 147 -12.16 13.62 -33.09
CA ILE A 147 -11.51 12.33 -32.85
C ILE A 147 -10.03 12.57 -32.53
N THR A 148 -9.32 13.32 -33.38
CA THR A 148 -7.89 13.62 -33.16
C THR A 148 -7.67 14.35 -31.83
N ARG A 149 -8.55 15.28 -31.47
CA ARG A 149 -8.48 16.02 -30.20
C ARG A 149 -8.61 15.09 -29.00
N MET A 150 -9.60 14.21 -29.01
CA MET A 150 -9.82 13.25 -27.92
C MET A 150 -8.76 12.16 -27.86
N GLU A 151 -8.28 11.69 -29.00
CA GLU A 151 -7.17 10.77 -29.09
C GLU A 151 -5.89 11.36 -28.48
N SER A 152 -5.49 12.55 -28.91
CA SER A 152 -4.26 13.20 -28.43
C SER A 152 -4.32 13.61 -26.96
N SER A 153 -5.51 13.98 -26.46
CA SER A 153 -5.66 14.58 -25.12
C SER A 153 -6.04 13.56 -24.04
N LEU A 154 -6.72 12.48 -24.41
CA LEU A 154 -7.26 11.49 -23.48
C LEU A 154 -6.84 10.06 -23.83
N LEU A 155 -7.29 9.56 -24.98
CA LEU A 155 -7.24 8.11 -25.27
C LEU A 155 -5.84 7.58 -25.58
N ASN A 156 -5.04 8.27 -26.37
CA ASN A 156 -3.68 7.85 -26.70
C ASN A 156 -2.66 8.35 -25.69
N PHE A 157 -3.02 9.34 -24.87
CA PHE A 157 -2.11 9.88 -23.87
C PHE A 157 -2.20 9.10 -22.56
N PHE A 158 -3.39 9.00 -21.98
CA PHE A 158 -3.62 8.22 -20.75
C PHE A 158 -3.94 6.75 -21.06
N GLY A 159 -4.74 6.50 -22.09
CA GLY A 159 -5.23 5.17 -22.45
C GLY A 159 -4.20 4.22 -23.09
N LYS A 160 -2.92 4.63 -23.19
CA LYS A 160 -1.82 3.74 -23.59
C LYS A 160 -1.26 2.93 -22.42
N GLN A 161 -1.24 3.52 -21.23
CA GLN A 161 -0.65 2.92 -20.03
C GLN A 161 -1.73 2.37 -19.09
N HIS A 162 -2.90 3.01 -19.06
CA HIS A 162 -3.97 2.65 -18.14
C HIS A 162 -5.33 2.67 -18.82
N ASP A 163 -6.20 1.71 -18.49
CA ASP A 163 -7.49 1.54 -19.16
C ASP A 163 -8.60 2.49 -18.67
N TRP A 164 -8.35 3.29 -17.62
CA TRP A 164 -9.38 4.14 -16.99
C TRP A 164 -10.14 5.08 -17.96
N PRO A 165 -9.56 5.63 -19.06
CA PRO A 165 -10.33 6.45 -19.98
C PRO A 165 -11.40 5.64 -20.73
N ARG A 166 -11.09 4.38 -21.05
CA ARG A 166 -11.98 3.46 -21.78
C ARG A 166 -12.93 2.71 -20.83
N GLN A 167 -12.52 2.50 -19.58
CA GLN A 167 -13.26 1.80 -18.55
C GLN A 167 -13.12 2.51 -17.19
N TRP A 168 -13.88 3.59 -17.04
CA TRP A 168 -13.92 4.37 -15.80
C TRP A 168 -14.70 3.63 -14.71
N ASP A 169 -15.96 3.30 -14.97
CA ASP A 169 -16.88 2.76 -13.97
C ASP A 169 -17.72 1.60 -14.58
N GLY A 170 -18.68 1.08 -13.81
CA GLY A 170 -19.63 0.07 -14.30
C GLY A 170 -20.50 0.52 -15.49
N HIS A 171 -20.52 1.81 -15.82
CA HIS A 171 -21.28 2.39 -16.93
C HIS A 171 -20.44 2.61 -18.20
N GLY A 172 -19.12 2.41 -18.14
CA GLY A 172 -18.23 2.36 -19.29
C GLY A 172 -17.12 3.42 -19.27
N VAL A 173 -17.01 4.19 -20.35
CA VAL A 173 -15.93 5.17 -20.56
C VAL A 173 -15.96 6.34 -19.57
N PHE A 174 -14.84 7.04 -19.40
CA PHE A 174 -14.78 8.27 -18.61
C PHE A 174 -15.62 9.38 -19.26
N ARG A 175 -16.61 9.95 -18.54
CA ARG A 175 -17.57 10.93 -19.08
C ARG A 175 -17.50 12.35 -18.49
N ASN A 176 -16.43 12.71 -17.79
CA ASN A 176 -16.34 13.98 -17.06
C ASN A 176 -15.43 15.00 -17.76
N SER A 177 -15.76 15.34 -19.02
CA SER A 177 -14.99 16.25 -19.87
C SER A 177 -15.72 17.57 -20.14
N TYR A 178 -14.96 18.65 -20.31
CA TYR A 178 -15.46 20.02 -20.44
C TYR A 178 -14.68 20.80 -21.49
N TRP A 179 -15.39 21.55 -22.34
CA TRP A 179 -14.78 22.54 -23.22
C TRP A 179 -14.58 23.85 -22.48
N LEU A 180 -13.37 24.43 -22.57
CA LEU A 180 -13.06 25.70 -21.93
C LEU A 180 -12.29 26.62 -22.88
N ARG A 181 -12.71 27.88 -22.95
CA ARG A 181 -11.97 28.97 -23.61
C ARG A 181 -11.78 30.12 -22.64
N ASN A 182 -10.82 31.00 -22.93
CA ASN A 182 -10.59 32.20 -22.14
C ASN A 182 -11.14 33.42 -22.91
N PRO A 183 -12.29 34.01 -22.53
CA PRO A 183 -12.85 35.19 -23.19
C PRO A 183 -11.90 36.40 -23.23
N ASN A 184 -10.93 36.47 -22.33
CA ASN A 184 -9.92 37.55 -22.32
C ASN A 184 -8.95 37.44 -23.51
N PHE A 185 -8.84 36.27 -24.13
CA PHE A 185 -8.07 36.08 -25.36
C PHE A 185 -9.00 36.27 -26.56
N LYS A 186 -8.79 37.35 -27.33
CA LYS A 186 -9.72 37.77 -28.37
C LYS A 186 -9.64 36.87 -29.61
N ALA A 187 -10.56 35.92 -29.72
CA ALA A 187 -10.81 35.10 -30.90
C ALA A 187 -11.61 35.87 -31.96
N LYS A 188 -10.97 36.87 -32.59
CA LYS A 188 -11.56 37.74 -33.64
C LYS A 188 -12.03 36.98 -34.88
N ASN A 189 -11.58 35.76 -35.07
CA ASN A 189 -12.09 34.86 -36.11
C ASN A 189 -13.54 34.45 -35.82
N ILE A 190 -13.94 34.28 -34.56
CA ILE A 190 -15.23 33.66 -34.17
C ILE A 190 -16.23 34.66 -33.59
N PHE A 191 -15.76 35.62 -32.79
CA PHE A 191 -16.64 36.53 -32.02
C PHE A 191 -16.46 37.99 -32.44
N ASP A 192 -17.54 38.75 -32.34
CA ASP A 192 -17.55 40.21 -32.40
C ASP A 192 -17.42 40.78 -30.97
N TYR A 193 -16.66 41.88 -30.84
CA TYR A 193 -16.31 42.49 -29.55
C TYR A 193 -16.79 43.95 -29.48
N ASP A 194 -17.20 44.39 -28.29
CA ASP A 194 -17.50 45.80 -28.00
C ASP A 194 -16.23 46.65 -27.82
N GLU A 195 -16.41 47.97 -27.66
CA GLU A 195 -15.31 48.91 -27.41
C GLU A 195 -14.55 48.59 -26.10
N ALA A 196 -15.21 47.97 -25.13
CA ALA A 196 -14.62 47.51 -23.87
C ALA A 196 -13.92 46.14 -24.00
N GLY A 197 -13.99 45.50 -25.18
CA GLY A 197 -13.40 44.19 -25.44
C GLY A 197 -14.20 42.99 -24.94
N ARG A 198 -15.49 43.15 -24.61
CA ARG A 198 -16.42 42.07 -24.27
C ARG A 198 -17.07 41.48 -25.50
N GLU A 199 -17.41 40.21 -25.43
CA GLU A 199 -18.04 39.48 -26.53
C GLU A 199 -19.51 39.86 -26.66
N ILE A 200 -19.92 40.28 -27.86
CA ILE A 200 -21.30 40.66 -28.16
C ILE A 200 -22.07 39.50 -28.79
N ALA A 201 -21.47 38.86 -29.79
CA ALA A 201 -22.10 37.81 -30.57
C ALA A 201 -21.08 36.96 -31.32
N ILE A 202 -21.53 35.77 -31.73
CA ILE A 202 -20.82 34.97 -32.74
C ILE A 202 -20.98 35.65 -34.09
N ARG A 203 -19.86 35.80 -34.81
CA ARG A 203 -19.79 36.43 -36.13
C ARG A 203 -20.78 35.78 -37.09
N PRO A 204 -21.63 36.55 -37.80
CA PRO A 204 -22.64 36.00 -38.69
C PRO A 204 -22.10 35.02 -39.74
N GLY A 205 -20.89 35.30 -40.27
CA GLY A 205 -20.21 34.45 -41.26
C GLY A 205 -19.81 33.06 -40.72
N GLU A 206 -19.47 32.97 -39.43
CA GLU A 206 -18.99 31.72 -38.82
C GLU A 206 -20.10 30.84 -38.24
N ARG A 207 -21.33 31.36 -38.08
CA ARG A 207 -22.45 30.60 -37.47
C ARG A 207 -22.71 29.28 -38.17
N LYS A 208 -22.70 29.29 -39.51
CA LYS A 208 -22.93 28.07 -40.30
C LYS A 208 -21.82 27.03 -40.07
N ARG A 209 -20.57 27.48 -39.96
CA ARG A 209 -19.41 26.62 -39.69
C ARG A 209 -19.49 26.03 -38.28
N ILE A 210 -19.83 26.85 -37.27
CA ILE A 210 -19.97 26.38 -35.88
C ILE A 210 -21.08 25.34 -35.77
N GLU A 211 -22.23 25.54 -36.43
CA GLU A 211 -23.31 24.54 -36.43
C GLU A 211 -22.91 23.23 -37.13
N GLN A 212 -22.12 23.30 -38.20
CA GLN A 212 -21.53 22.11 -38.82
C GLN A 212 -20.61 21.37 -37.85
N PHE A 213 -19.73 22.11 -37.16
CA PHE A 213 -18.79 21.57 -36.18
C PHE A 213 -19.52 20.97 -34.96
N LYS A 214 -20.59 21.61 -34.48
CA LYS A 214 -21.50 21.11 -33.43
C LYS A 214 -22.13 19.79 -33.85
N THR A 215 -22.69 19.74 -35.06
CA THR A 215 -23.33 18.53 -35.60
C THR A 215 -22.33 17.39 -35.72
N ALA A 216 -21.10 17.68 -36.21
CA ALA A 216 -20.03 16.69 -36.30
C ALA A 216 -19.61 16.15 -34.92
N PHE A 217 -19.50 17.02 -33.91
CA PHE A 217 -19.18 16.62 -32.54
C PHE A 217 -20.27 15.73 -31.92
N LEU A 218 -21.55 16.10 -32.08
CA LEU A 218 -22.68 15.34 -31.53
C LEU A 218 -22.88 13.98 -32.23
N LYS A 219 -22.54 13.88 -33.51
CA LYS A 219 -22.64 12.64 -34.29
C LYS A 219 -21.48 11.67 -33.99
N ASP A 220 -20.33 12.17 -33.58
CA ASP A 220 -19.16 11.35 -33.28
C ASP A 220 -19.32 10.61 -31.96
N ALA A 221 -19.51 9.29 -32.06
CA ALA A 221 -19.66 8.41 -30.90
C ALA A 221 -18.39 8.28 -30.04
N ILE A 222 -17.21 8.59 -30.59
CA ILE A 222 -15.95 8.53 -29.82
C ILE A 222 -15.82 9.78 -28.96
N ALA A 223 -15.87 10.96 -29.58
CA ALA A 223 -15.67 12.20 -28.84
C ALA A 223 -16.82 12.51 -27.86
N SER A 224 -18.07 12.37 -28.30
CA SER A 224 -19.23 12.70 -27.46
C SER A 224 -19.38 11.76 -26.26
N ALA A 225 -18.95 10.50 -26.35
CA ALA A 225 -19.08 9.53 -25.25
C ALA A 225 -18.30 9.93 -23.99
N HIS A 226 -17.29 10.80 -24.12
CA HIS A 226 -16.48 11.30 -23.00
C HIS A 226 -17.07 12.52 -22.29
N PHE A 227 -18.25 12.98 -22.69
CA PHE A 227 -18.99 14.06 -22.06
C PHE A 227 -20.28 13.51 -21.44
N ARG A 228 -20.62 13.98 -20.25
CA ARG A 228 -21.88 13.61 -19.58
C ARG A 228 -23.08 14.10 -20.38
N GLU A 229 -23.04 15.37 -20.78
CA GLU A 229 -24.02 16.03 -21.65
C GLU A 229 -23.28 16.77 -22.78
N PRO A 230 -23.07 16.12 -23.94
CA PRO A 230 -22.28 16.69 -25.03
C PRO A 230 -22.85 18.03 -25.54
N LEU A 231 -24.17 18.13 -25.69
CA LEU A 231 -24.83 19.34 -26.17
C LEU A 231 -24.62 20.52 -25.20
N GLN A 232 -24.84 20.29 -23.91
CA GLN A 232 -24.65 21.32 -22.88
C GLN A 232 -23.19 21.74 -22.77
N ALA A 233 -22.23 20.80 -22.85
CA ALA A 233 -20.81 21.12 -22.82
C ALA A 233 -20.38 21.98 -24.02
N TRP A 234 -20.95 21.74 -25.20
CA TRP A 234 -20.72 22.57 -26.38
C TRP A 234 -21.25 23.99 -26.19
N GLU A 235 -22.51 24.11 -25.75
CA GLU A 235 -23.17 25.41 -25.55
C GLU A 235 -22.51 26.23 -24.45
N ALA A 236 -22.09 25.57 -23.37
CA ALA A 236 -21.30 26.19 -22.31
C ALA A 236 -20.00 26.81 -22.87
N GLY A 237 -19.26 26.06 -23.70
CA GLY A 237 -18.03 26.55 -24.34
C GLY A 237 -18.25 27.80 -25.21
N PHE A 238 -19.43 27.98 -25.80
CA PHE A 238 -19.79 29.15 -26.61
C PHE A 238 -20.49 30.27 -25.84
N THR A 239 -20.74 30.10 -24.53
CA THR A 239 -21.40 31.13 -23.72
C THR A 239 -20.53 32.38 -23.66
N LEU A 240 -21.10 33.52 -24.07
CA LEU A 240 -20.39 34.80 -24.20
C LEU A 240 -19.87 35.30 -22.86
N ASN A 241 -18.63 35.78 -22.84
CA ASN A 241 -17.93 36.29 -21.65
C ASN A 241 -17.78 35.27 -20.49
N ASP A 242 -18.12 34.00 -20.71
CA ASP A 242 -17.98 32.91 -19.74
C ASP A 242 -16.99 31.85 -20.24
N GLY A 243 -17.19 31.36 -21.46
CA GLY A 243 -16.30 30.39 -22.08
C GLY A 243 -16.34 28.99 -21.47
N GLY A 244 -17.37 28.66 -20.69
CA GLY A 244 -17.61 27.32 -20.13
C GLY A 244 -17.29 27.19 -18.63
N ILE A 245 -16.80 28.26 -17.99
CA ILE A 245 -16.39 28.21 -16.59
C ILE A 245 -17.57 28.01 -15.64
N ARG A 246 -18.75 28.57 -15.94
CA ARG A 246 -19.95 28.37 -15.11
C ARG A 246 -20.39 26.91 -15.08
N TYR A 247 -20.45 26.27 -16.25
CA TYR A 247 -20.83 24.87 -16.36
C TYR A 247 -19.83 23.95 -15.63
N LEU A 248 -18.53 24.25 -15.71
CA LEU A 248 -17.51 23.54 -14.92
C LEU A 248 -17.71 23.75 -13.42
N ALA A 249 -17.91 25.00 -12.98
CA ALA A 249 -18.10 25.35 -11.58
C ALA A 249 -19.36 24.72 -10.96
N GLU A 250 -20.47 24.67 -11.70
CA GLU A 250 -21.71 24.01 -11.27
C GLU A 250 -21.52 22.52 -11.03
N ASN A 251 -20.74 21.84 -11.89
CA ASN A 251 -20.44 20.42 -11.73
C ASN A 251 -19.36 20.13 -10.68
N LEU A 252 -18.48 21.09 -10.40
CA LEU A 252 -17.46 20.99 -9.36
C LEU A 252 -18.05 21.24 -7.95
N ARG A 253 -19.04 22.15 -7.85
CA ARG A 253 -19.65 22.58 -6.59
C ARG A 253 -20.06 21.44 -5.63
N PRO A 254 -20.69 20.33 -6.06
CA PRO A 254 -21.07 19.25 -5.16
C PRO A 254 -19.89 18.55 -4.47
N LEU A 255 -18.71 18.55 -5.11
CA LEU A 255 -17.50 17.91 -4.61
C LEU A 255 -16.70 18.82 -3.67
N CYS A 256 -16.87 20.14 -3.83
CA CYS A 256 -16.34 21.14 -2.93
C CYS A 256 -17.16 21.21 -1.63
N ASN A 257 -17.28 20.08 -0.92
CA ASN A 257 -17.97 19.97 0.35
C ASN A 257 -17.02 19.36 1.40
N PRO A 258 -16.71 20.08 2.50
CA PRO A 258 -15.81 19.58 3.54
C PRO A 258 -16.27 18.26 4.16
N GLU A 259 -17.57 18.00 4.17
CA GLU A 259 -18.13 16.79 4.75
C GLU A 259 -17.78 15.52 3.94
N LEU A 260 -17.64 15.63 2.61
CA LEU A 260 -17.18 14.51 1.78
C LEU A 260 -15.77 14.08 2.18
N LYS A 261 -14.86 15.05 2.38
CA LYS A 261 -13.49 14.77 2.82
C LYS A 261 -13.47 14.15 4.22
N ARG A 262 -14.31 14.62 5.15
CA ARG A 262 -14.43 14.02 6.50
C ARG A 262 -14.89 12.57 6.45
N GLN A 263 -15.92 12.26 5.64
CA GLN A 263 -16.41 10.90 5.48
C GLN A 263 -15.35 9.98 4.86
N GLN A 264 -14.62 10.46 3.85
CA GLN A 264 -13.51 9.72 3.24
C GLN A 264 -12.41 9.41 4.25
N LEU A 265 -11.97 10.40 5.04
CA LEU A 265 -10.95 10.24 6.08
C LEU A 265 -11.41 9.29 7.20
N ALA A 266 -12.67 9.39 7.64
CA ALA A 266 -13.23 8.50 8.65
C ALA A 266 -13.27 7.04 8.18
N GLY A 267 -13.66 6.80 6.93
CA GLY A 267 -13.65 5.47 6.32
C GLY A 267 -12.23 4.89 6.22
N GLN A 268 -11.26 5.71 5.82
CA GLN A 268 -9.85 5.30 5.79
C GLN A 268 -9.29 5.00 7.18
N ALA A 269 -9.55 5.86 8.16
CA ALA A 269 -9.13 5.66 9.54
C ALA A 269 -9.71 4.36 10.12
N THR A 270 -10.95 4.04 9.77
CA THR A 270 -11.61 2.79 10.16
C THR A 270 -10.90 1.57 9.56
N ARG A 271 -10.60 1.59 8.26
CA ARG A 271 -9.85 0.51 7.59
C ARG A 271 -8.44 0.33 8.17
N LEU A 272 -7.74 1.44 8.42
CA LEU A 272 -6.41 1.39 9.01
C LEU A 272 -6.46 0.81 10.43
N ARG A 273 -7.47 1.20 11.23
CA ARG A 273 -7.72 0.63 12.55
C ARG A 273 -7.93 -0.88 12.47
N GLU A 274 -8.75 -1.35 11.54
CA GLU A 274 -8.99 -2.80 11.35
C GLU A 274 -7.71 -3.54 10.97
N GLN A 275 -6.90 -3.01 10.05
CA GLN A 275 -5.60 -3.60 9.68
C GLN A 275 -4.61 -3.63 10.85
N ILE A 276 -4.58 -2.57 11.66
CA ILE A 276 -3.75 -2.50 12.86
C ILE A 276 -4.23 -3.54 13.89
N LEU A 277 -5.54 -3.62 14.12
CA LEU A 277 -6.14 -4.59 15.03
C LEU A 277 -5.84 -6.02 14.59
N GLU A 278 -5.99 -6.35 13.32
CA GLU A 278 -5.64 -7.66 12.77
C GLU A 278 -4.18 -8.03 13.10
N ARG A 279 -3.23 -7.13 12.79
CA ARG A 279 -1.81 -7.35 13.06
C ARG A 279 -1.46 -7.48 14.54
N ILE A 280 -2.08 -6.68 15.41
CA ILE A 280 -1.80 -6.68 16.85
C ILE A 280 -2.54 -7.82 17.56
N SER A 281 -3.68 -8.29 17.04
CA SER A 281 -4.53 -9.31 17.67
C SER A 281 -3.78 -10.60 17.97
N HIS A 282 -2.78 -10.98 17.15
CA HIS A 282 -1.94 -12.15 17.36
C HIS A 282 -1.06 -12.07 18.61
N TYR A 283 -0.73 -10.86 19.06
CA TYR A 283 0.12 -10.60 20.23
C TYR A 283 -0.70 -10.22 21.47
N TYR A 284 -2.01 -10.02 21.32
CA TYR A 284 -2.88 -9.62 22.41
C TYR A 284 -3.23 -10.81 23.30
N VAL A 285 -2.82 -10.73 24.57
CA VAL A 285 -3.26 -11.61 25.66
C VAL A 285 -4.19 -10.80 26.54
N SER A 286 -5.41 -11.31 26.79
CA SER A 286 -6.40 -10.60 27.60
C SER A 286 -6.01 -10.62 29.07
N ASP A 287 -6.20 -9.49 29.77
CA ASP A 287 -6.05 -9.41 31.23
C ASP A 287 -7.16 -10.15 31.98
N ASN A 288 -8.22 -10.58 31.27
CA ASN A 288 -9.29 -11.39 31.84
C ASN A 288 -8.97 -12.90 31.72
N PRO A 289 -8.69 -13.59 32.84
CA PRO A 289 -8.34 -15.00 32.83
C PRO A 289 -9.47 -15.91 32.31
N GLU A 290 -10.74 -15.53 32.47
CA GLU A 290 -11.87 -16.33 31.98
C GLU A 290 -11.98 -16.30 30.45
N GLN A 291 -11.73 -15.14 29.84
CA GLN A 291 -11.73 -15.00 28.39
C GLN A 291 -10.57 -15.76 27.75
N GLU A 292 -9.40 -15.70 28.37
CA GLU A 292 -8.22 -16.46 27.93
C GLU A 292 -8.43 -17.96 28.08
N LEU A 293 -9.04 -18.41 29.19
CA LEU A 293 -9.41 -19.81 29.39
C LEU A 293 -10.40 -20.29 28.32
N ASN A 294 -11.45 -19.52 28.05
CA ASN A 294 -12.45 -19.87 27.04
C ASN A 294 -11.84 -19.93 25.64
N LYS A 295 -10.93 -18.99 25.31
CA LYS A 295 -10.19 -19.01 24.04
C LYS A 295 -9.35 -20.28 23.90
N ARG A 296 -8.57 -20.63 24.94
CA ARG A 296 -7.76 -21.86 24.95
C ARG A 296 -8.60 -23.13 24.88
N LEU A 297 -9.74 -23.17 25.59
CA LEU A 297 -10.67 -24.30 25.53
C LEU A 297 -11.27 -24.46 24.13
N ALA A 298 -11.67 -23.37 23.48
CA ALA A 298 -12.19 -23.41 22.10
C ALA A 298 -11.12 -23.91 21.12
N THR A 299 -9.89 -23.41 21.22
CA THR A 299 -8.76 -23.90 20.41
C THR A 299 -8.47 -25.38 20.69
N ALA A 300 -8.48 -25.81 21.95
CA ALA A 300 -8.28 -27.21 22.33
C ALA A 300 -9.39 -28.13 21.78
N GLN A 301 -10.64 -27.68 21.76
CA GLN A 301 -11.74 -28.43 21.15
C GLN A 301 -11.56 -28.59 19.64
N GLN A 302 -11.07 -27.55 18.94
CA GLN A 302 -10.77 -27.61 17.51
C GLN A 302 -9.60 -28.57 17.22
N ILE A 303 -8.54 -28.51 18.01
CA ILE A 303 -7.41 -29.46 17.91
C ILE A 303 -7.90 -30.88 18.17
N ALA A 304 -8.71 -31.10 19.21
CA ALA A 304 -9.27 -32.41 19.52
C ALA A 304 -10.14 -32.96 18.38
N GLY A 305 -10.95 -32.10 17.74
CA GLY A 305 -11.72 -32.46 16.54
C GLY A 305 -10.80 -32.93 15.40
N GLY A 306 -9.76 -32.14 15.08
CA GLY A 306 -8.79 -32.52 14.04
C GLY A 306 -8.02 -33.81 14.36
N LEU A 307 -7.69 -34.06 15.63
CA LEU A 307 -7.06 -35.31 16.06
C LEU A 307 -8.01 -36.52 15.96
N ILE A 308 -9.30 -36.33 16.22
CA ILE A 308 -10.33 -37.37 16.04
C ILE A 308 -10.48 -37.71 14.56
N ASP A 309 -10.50 -36.70 13.68
CA ASP A 309 -10.56 -36.91 12.23
C ASP A 309 -9.29 -37.61 11.70
N CYS A 310 -8.12 -37.22 12.22
CA CYS A 310 -6.84 -37.89 11.95
C CYS A 310 -6.85 -39.37 12.39
N ALA A 311 -7.45 -39.65 13.55
CA ALA A 311 -7.63 -41.01 14.06
C ALA A 311 -8.63 -41.83 13.24
N GLY A 312 -9.72 -41.20 12.75
CA GLY A 312 -10.69 -41.84 11.86
C GLY A 312 -10.07 -42.33 10.55
N GLU A 313 -9.09 -41.60 10.02
CA GLU A 313 -8.29 -41.96 8.84
C GLU A 313 -7.12 -42.92 9.15
N GLN A 314 -6.99 -43.39 10.40
CA GLN A 314 -5.90 -44.25 10.88
C GLN A 314 -4.49 -43.62 10.81
N ARG A 315 -4.38 -42.29 10.68
CA ARG A 315 -3.11 -41.57 10.53
C ARG A 315 -2.54 -41.04 11.85
N PHE A 316 -3.29 -41.17 12.93
CA PHE A 316 -2.88 -40.69 14.26
C PHE A 316 -1.56 -41.31 14.73
N GLY A 317 -1.30 -42.59 14.43
CA GLY A 317 -0.03 -43.24 14.78
C GLY A 317 1.17 -42.65 14.05
N GLU A 318 0.99 -42.25 12.79
CA GLU A 318 2.02 -41.59 12.00
C GLU A 318 2.27 -40.15 12.48
N LEU A 319 1.21 -39.42 12.83
CA LEU A 319 1.33 -38.12 13.48
C LEU A 319 2.10 -38.23 14.79
N LEU A 320 1.76 -39.21 15.63
CA LEU A 320 2.45 -39.43 16.91
C LEU A 320 3.92 -39.78 16.72
N ARG A 321 4.28 -40.49 15.64
CA ARG A 321 5.67 -40.76 15.27
C ARG A 321 6.38 -39.50 14.75
N ALA A 322 5.69 -38.67 13.96
CA ALA A 322 6.24 -37.39 13.50
C ALA A 322 6.50 -36.42 14.67
N LEU A 323 5.68 -36.45 15.72
CA LEU A 323 5.88 -35.63 16.92
C LEU A 323 7.05 -36.11 17.83
N GLN A 324 7.69 -37.23 17.51
CA GLN A 324 8.85 -37.78 18.21
C GLN A 324 10.14 -37.46 17.43
N THR A 325 11.24 -37.27 18.14
CA THR A 325 12.57 -37.13 17.54
C THR A 325 13.07 -38.47 17.01
N ASP A 326 13.75 -38.47 15.87
CA ASP A 326 14.34 -39.68 15.29
C ASP A 326 15.51 -40.19 16.15
N SER A 327 15.70 -41.51 16.16
CA SER A 327 16.82 -42.16 16.84
C SER A 327 18.17 -41.75 16.23
N ASP A 328 18.20 -41.54 14.91
CA ASP A 328 19.42 -41.14 14.20
C ASP A 328 19.87 -39.72 14.59
N ASP A 329 18.92 -38.81 14.80
CA ASP A 329 19.19 -37.44 15.26
C ASP A 329 19.72 -37.43 16.70
N LEU A 330 19.12 -38.26 17.58
CA LEU A 330 19.62 -38.45 18.95
C LEU A 330 21.03 -39.04 18.97
N GLU A 331 21.33 -40.00 18.09
CA GLU A 331 22.67 -40.57 17.94
C GLU A 331 23.67 -39.52 17.44
N GLY A 332 23.26 -38.67 16.49
CA GLY A 332 24.06 -37.53 16.02
C GLY A 332 24.32 -36.48 17.10
N ILE A 333 23.35 -36.22 17.99
CA ILE A 333 23.54 -35.34 19.16
C ILE A 333 24.50 -35.98 20.16
N TYR A 334 24.36 -37.29 20.42
CA TYR A 334 25.25 -38.03 21.31
C TYR A 334 26.70 -37.96 20.84
N TYR A 335 26.98 -38.29 19.57
CA TYR A 335 28.34 -38.19 19.02
C TYR A 335 28.85 -36.76 18.95
N ARG A 336 28.01 -35.75 18.67
CA ARG A 336 28.42 -34.33 18.71
C ARG A 336 28.89 -33.90 20.10
N ILE A 337 28.24 -34.42 21.15
CA ILE A 337 28.62 -34.13 22.54
C ILE A 337 29.88 -34.91 22.94
N GLU A 338 30.00 -36.17 22.51
CA GLU A 338 31.19 -37.00 22.79
C GLU A 338 32.44 -36.55 22.02
N THR A 339 32.27 -36.00 20.81
CA THR A 339 33.35 -35.46 19.97
C THR A 339 33.63 -33.98 20.22
N ARG A 340 32.92 -33.31 21.14
CA ARG A 340 33.33 -31.98 21.63
C ARG A 340 34.73 -32.13 22.23
N VAL A 341 35.73 -31.64 21.51
CA VAL A 341 37.11 -31.56 21.99
C VAL A 341 37.05 -30.87 23.37
N PRO A 342 37.49 -31.52 24.45
CA PRO A 342 37.57 -30.85 25.74
C PRO A 342 38.47 -29.65 25.53
N ASP A 343 38.00 -28.45 25.92
CA ASP A 343 38.86 -27.29 26.11
C ASP A 343 40.16 -27.78 26.76
N GLU A 344 41.31 -27.51 26.14
CA GLU A 344 42.64 -28.14 26.34
C GLU A 344 43.24 -28.00 27.77
N LYS A 345 42.44 -27.81 28.82
CA LYS A 345 42.87 -27.73 30.21
C LYS A 345 42.14 -28.65 31.20
N LYS A 346 41.33 -29.64 30.78
CA LYS A 346 40.80 -30.64 31.72
C LYS A 346 41.09 -32.07 31.28
N ALA A 347 42.02 -32.67 32.01
CA ALA A 347 42.60 -33.98 31.81
C ALA A 347 41.57 -35.12 31.72
N ILE A 348 41.98 -36.11 30.93
CA ILE A 348 41.42 -37.43 30.66
C ILE A 348 40.81 -38.07 31.92
N GLY A 349 39.52 -38.39 31.85
CA GLY A 349 38.81 -39.27 32.77
C GLY A 349 37.58 -39.82 32.06
N ALA A 350 37.32 -41.13 32.22
CA ALA A 350 36.27 -41.85 31.51
C ALA A 350 34.89 -41.18 31.61
N PRO A 351 34.03 -41.30 30.57
CA PRO A 351 32.70 -40.71 30.56
C PRO A 351 31.91 -41.22 31.77
N THR A 352 31.41 -40.28 32.59
CA THR A 352 30.57 -40.62 33.75
C THR A 352 29.12 -40.52 33.30
N ILE A 353 28.43 -41.66 33.19
CA ILE A 353 27.01 -41.68 32.84
C ILE A 353 26.20 -41.39 34.13
N GLY A 354 25.53 -40.24 34.16
CA GLY A 354 24.67 -39.79 35.26
C GLY A 354 25.34 -38.84 36.25
N ALA A 355 24.55 -38.34 37.20
CA ALA A 355 25.01 -37.36 38.18
C ALA A 355 26.26 -37.86 38.93
N ALA A 356 27.39 -37.19 38.73
CA ALA A 356 28.64 -37.54 39.37
C ALA A 356 28.46 -37.57 40.90
N VAL A 357 28.79 -38.71 41.52
CA VAL A 357 28.74 -38.86 42.97
C VAL A 357 29.73 -37.89 43.60
N ASP A 358 29.25 -37.02 44.48
CA ASP A 358 30.09 -36.05 45.20
C ASP A 358 30.94 -36.78 46.24
N THR A 359 32.07 -37.33 45.78
CA THR A 359 33.02 -38.08 46.61
C THR A 359 33.58 -37.25 47.76
N ARG A 360 33.48 -35.91 47.70
CA ARG A 360 33.85 -34.99 48.79
C ARG A 360 32.86 -35.08 49.93
N LYS A 361 31.55 -35.10 49.65
CA LYS A 361 30.52 -35.34 50.67
C LYS A 361 30.64 -36.72 51.30
N MET A 362 30.92 -37.75 50.49
CA MET A 362 31.16 -39.10 51.04
C MET A 362 32.44 -39.19 51.89
N LYS A 363 33.54 -38.56 51.47
CA LYS A 363 34.80 -38.53 52.25
C LYS A 363 34.69 -37.67 53.51
N ALA A 364 33.93 -36.58 53.48
CA ALA A 364 33.62 -35.76 54.66
C ALA A 364 32.75 -36.53 55.66
N LEU A 365 31.77 -37.31 55.18
CA LEU A 365 30.94 -38.19 56.01
C LEU A 365 31.77 -39.29 56.72
N LEU A 366 32.88 -39.71 56.11
CA LEU A 366 33.80 -40.73 56.64
C LEU A 366 35.03 -40.15 57.36
N GLY A 367 35.14 -38.83 57.50
CA GLY A 367 36.22 -38.16 58.24
C GLY A 367 37.60 -38.11 57.55
N LEU A 368 37.65 -38.24 56.22
CA LEU A 368 38.88 -38.53 55.47
C LEU A 368 39.49 -37.36 54.64
N SER A 369 39.32 -36.06 54.98
CA SER A 369 39.94 -35.01 54.13
C SER A 369 40.47 -33.73 54.83
N ALA A 370 41.65 -33.28 54.37
CA ALA A 370 42.27 -31.95 54.55
C ALA A 370 42.09 -31.05 53.29
N PRO A 371 42.28 -29.71 53.36
CA PRO A 371 41.77 -28.79 52.35
C PRO A 371 42.79 -28.46 51.25
N MET A 372 42.49 -28.80 50.00
CA MET A 372 43.06 -28.13 48.81
C MET A 372 42.12 -28.21 47.60
N GLY A 373 42.16 -27.14 46.79
CA GLY A 373 41.80 -27.11 45.36
C GLY A 373 40.32 -27.23 45.02
N GLY A 374 39.67 -26.11 44.66
CA GLY A 374 38.33 -26.13 44.07
C GLY A 374 38.37 -26.47 42.59
N GLU A 375 38.10 -27.71 42.20
CA GLU A 375 37.66 -28.01 40.84
C GLU A 375 36.17 -27.70 40.72
N ALA A 376 35.82 -26.82 39.78
CA ALA A 376 34.43 -26.57 39.40
C ALA A 376 33.77 -27.89 38.93
N PRO A 377 32.51 -28.15 39.33
CA PRO A 377 31.81 -29.37 38.97
C PRO A 377 31.86 -29.56 37.45
N ARG A 378 32.30 -30.74 36.99
CA ARG A 378 32.21 -31.13 35.58
C ARG A 378 30.74 -30.99 35.15
N LYS A 379 30.49 -30.32 34.02
CA LYS A 379 29.15 -30.26 33.43
C LYS A 379 28.73 -31.71 33.16
N ASP A 380 27.51 -32.05 33.54
CA ASP A 380 26.93 -33.37 33.34
C ASP A 380 26.61 -33.53 31.85
N ASP A 381 27.38 -34.37 31.14
CA ASP A 381 27.20 -34.61 29.71
C ASP A 381 25.78 -35.13 29.42
N ALA A 382 25.14 -35.83 30.37
CA ALA A 382 23.75 -36.25 30.26
C ALA A 382 22.77 -35.07 30.34
N ALA A 383 23.09 -34.03 31.12
CA ALA A 383 22.28 -32.83 31.20
C ALA A 383 22.43 -31.96 29.93
N LEU A 384 23.62 -31.92 29.34
CA LEU A 384 23.86 -31.28 28.04
C LEU A 384 23.13 -32.03 26.92
N PHE A 385 23.23 -33.36 26.90
CA PHE A 385 22.49 -34.21 25.96
C PHE A 385 20.98 -33.98 26.05
N ALA A 386 20.43 -33.96 27.27
CA ALA A 386 19.00 -33.69 27.47
C ALA A 386 18.58 -32.28 27.02
N GLN A 387 19.47 -31.28 27.10
CA GLN A 387 19.16 -29.92 26.62
C GLN A 387 19.15 -29.85 25.09
N GLU A 388 20.17 -30.42 24.44
CA GLU A 388 20.31 -30.42 22.98
C GLU A 388 19.24 -31.30 22.33
N ALA A 389 18.94 -32.49 22.88
CA ALA A 389 17.86 -33.37 22.40
C ALA A 389 16.48 -32.70 22.44
N VAL A 390 16.21 -31.92 23.50
CA VAL A 390 14.95 -31.18 23.59
C VAL A 390 14.95 -29.94 22.68
N ALA A 391 16.11 -29.36 22.39
CA ALA A 391 16.24 -28.28 21.42
C ALA A 391 15.91 -28.77 20.00
N GLU A 392 16.48 -29.90 19.61
CA GLU A 392 16.20 -30.56 18.33
C GLU A 392 14.71 -30.91 18.21
N TRP A 393 14.14 -31.55 19.24
CA TRP A 393 12.71 -31.87 19.28
C TRP A 393 11.80 -30.64 19.08
N MET A 394 12.15 -29.48 19.67
CA MET A 394 11.36 -28.26 19.46
C MET A 394 11.47 -27.73 18.04
N GLN A 395 12.62 -27.89 17.40
CA GLN A 395 12.83 -27.49 16.01
C GLN A 395 12.04 -28.41 15.06
N ASP A 396 12.10 -29.72 15.27
CA ASP A 396 11.30 -30.72 14.52
C ASP A 396 9.80 -30.40 14.59
N LEU A 397 9.31 -30.10 15.80
CA LEU A 397 7.91 -29.72 15.99
C LEU A 397 7.53 -28.43 15.25
N GLN A 398 8.41 -27.43 15.23
CA GLN A 398 8.17 -26.19 14.49
C GLN A 398 8.15 -26.42 12.98
N ASP A 399 9.04 -27.27 12.47
CA ASP A 399 9.13 -27.62 11.06
C ASP A 399 7.88 -28.40 10.59
N ILE A 400 7.33 -29.27 11.44
CA ILE A 400 6.04 -29.93 11.18
C ILE A 400 4.90 -28.92 11.12
N GLY A 401 4.88 -27.94 12.02
CA GLY A 401 3.89 -26.85 12.04
C GLY A 401 3.89 -25.98 10.77
N GLY A 402 5.06 -25.78 10.17
CA GLY A 402 5.23 -25.00 8.93
C GLY A 402 5.05 -25.79 7.62
N ASN A 403 4.91 -27.12 7.69
CA ASN A 403 4.80 -27.96 6.49
C ASN A 403 3.34 -28.20 6.07
N LYS A 404 2.88 -27.42 5.08
CA LYS A 404 1.52 -27.50 4.55
C LYS A 404 1.12 -28.90 4.05
N ALA A 405 2.04 -29.64 3.43
CA ALA A 405 1.74 -30.97 2.89
C ALA A 405 1.47 -31.99 4.01
N LEU A 406 2.22 -31.90 5.12
CA LEU A 406 2.00 -32.72 6.31
C LEU A 406 0.71 -32.31 7.05
N CYS A 407 0.45 -31.01 7.16
CA CYS A 407 -0.80 -30.48 7.75
C CYS A 407 -2.04 -31.01 7.03
N ASP A 408 -2.05 -30.94 5.69
CA ASP A 408 -3.15 -31.46 4.86
C ASP A 408 -3.27 -32.99 4.98
N TYR A 409 -2.13 -33.70 5.06
CA TYR A 409 -2.08 -35.15 5.22
C TYR A 409 -2.69 -35.62 6.56
N TYR A 410 -2.43 -34.89 7.66
CA TYR A 410 -2.95 -35.21 8.99
C TYR A 410 -4.33 -34.59 9.29
N ARG A 411 -4.96 -33.89 8.33
CA ARG A 411 -6.26 -33.20 8.49
C ARG A 411 -6.25 -32.12 9.57
N LEU A 412 -5.07 -31.54 9.84
CA LEU A 412 -4.88 -30.46 10.80
C LEU A 412 -4.45 -29.21 10.02
N PRO A 413 -5.33 -28.19 9.89
CA PRO A 413 -4.96 -26.92 9.30
C PRO A 413 -3.69 -26.36 9.94
N GLU A 414 -2.85 -25.69 9.14
CA GLU A 414 -1.56 -25.13 9.54
C GLU A 414 -1.65 -24.26 10.81
N THR A 415 -2.73 -23.49 10.95
CA THR A 415 -3.00 -22.67 12.14
C THR A 415 -3.21 -23.51 13.40
N LEU A 416 -3.96 -24.62 13.30
CA LEU A 416 -4.22 -25.51 14.42
C LEU A 416 -3.00 -26.36 14.77
N MET A 417 -2.22 -26.81 13.78
CA MET A 417 -0.97 -27.53 14.00
C MET A 417 0.04 -26.63 14.72
N THR A 418 0.18 -25.37 14.29
CA THR A 418 1.07 -24.39 14.92
C THR A 418 0.66 -24.08 16.37
N GLU A 419 -0.63 -23.91 16.65
CA GLU A 419 -1.11 -23.71 18.03
C GLU A 419 -0.91 -24.97 18.90
N MET A 420 -1.12 -26.17 18.35
CA MET A 420 -0.82 -27.42 19.06
C MET A 420 0.67 -27.54 19.43
N VAL A 421 1.55 -27.24 18.48
CA VAL A 421 3.01 -27.23 18.70
C VAL A 421 3.40 -26.20 19.75
N LYS A 422 2.83 -24.98 19.69
CA LYS A 422 3.05 -23.94 20.70
C LYS A 422 2.64 -24.42 22.10
N GLU A 423 1.48 -25.05 22.25
CA GLU A 423 1.02 -25.58 23.54
C GLU A 423 1.90 -26.74 24.06
N LEU A 424 2.36 -27.64 23.16
CA LEU A 424 3.30 -28.71 23.51
C LEU A 424 4.64 -28.16 24.03
N ILE A 425 5.17 -27.13 23.36
CA ILE A 425 6.42 -26.45 23.75
C ILE A 425 6.20 -25.64 25.05
N ALA A 426 5.07 -24.94 25.19
CA ALA A 426 4.74 -24.16 26.39
C ALA A 426 4.55 -25.06 27.64
N GLY A 427 3.99 -26.26 27.46
CA GLY A 427 3.84 -27.26 28.52
C GLY A 427 5.15 -27.68 29.19
N ARG A 428 6.29 -27.58 28.48
CA ARG A 428 7.65 -27.77 29.03
C ARG A 428 8.03 -26.64 29.99
N ASN A 429 7.83 -25.39 29.57
CA ASN A 429 8.24 -24.20 30.31
C ASN A 429 7.37 -23.96 31.56
N GLY A 430 6.10 -24.38 31.53
CA GLY A 430 5.16 -24.29 32.67
C GLY A 430 5.30 -25.41 33.72
N SER A 431 6.44 -26.10 33.81
CA SER A 431 6.54 -27.41 34.45
C SER A 431 6.34 -27.45 35.97
N SER A 432 5.06 -27.59 36.36
CA SER A 432 4.62 -28.52 37.39
C SER A 432 5.05 -29.99 37.12
N TRP A 433 5.61 -30.29 35.94
CA TRP A 433 6.27 -31.56 35.60
C TRP A 433 7.49 -31.88 36.49
N SER A 434 8.22 -30.87 36.98
CA SER A 434 9.29 -31.07 37.97
C SER A 434 8.73 -31.53 39.33
N LYS A 435 7.55 -31.03 39.72
CA LYS A 435 6.88 -31.38 40.99
C LYS A 435 6.17 -32.73 40.94
N LYS A 436 5.46 -33.05 39.84
CA LYS A 436 4.73 -34.32 39.71
C LYS A 436 5.64 -35.53 39.48
N SER A 437 6.76 -35.39 38.76
CA SER A 437 7.73 -36.48 38.60
C SER A 437 8.43 -36.87 39.93
N ARG A 438 8.59 -35.91 40.86
CA ARG A 438 9.03 -36.17 42.24
C ARG A 438 7.99 -36.95 43.04
N GLN A 439 6.71 -36.58 42.92
CA GLN A 439 5.59 -37.23 43.61
C GLN A 439 5.32 -38.67 43.15
N TRP A 440 5.61 -38.98 41.88
CA TRP A 440 5.50 -40.34 41.35
C TRP A 440 6.67 -41.27 41.76
N ARG A 441 7.85 -40.73 42.10
CA ARG A 441 8.96 -41.53 42.66
C ARG A 441 8.79 -41.86 44.15
N GLU A 442 8.11 -41.01 44.90
CA GLU A 442 7.85 -41.23 46.35
C GLU A 442 6.71 -42.22 46.63
N LYS A 443 5.94 -42.64 45.61
CA LYS A 443 4.79 -43.56 45.74
C LYS A 443 4.99 -44.91 45.03
N ARG A 444 6.18 -45.52 45.07
CA ARG A 444 6.30 -46.98 44.91
C ARG A 444 6.31 -47.63 46.30
N PRO A 445 5.28 -48.40 46.68
CA PRO A 445 5.38 -49.29 47.83
C PRO A 445 6.37 -50.41 47.48
N ALA A 446 7.27 -50.70 48.42
CA ALA A 446 7.99 -51.96 48.42
C ALA A 446 6.98 -53.10 48.54
N PHE A 447 6.94 -53.98 47.54
CA PHE A 447 6.52 -55.36 47.71
C PHE A 447 7.68 -56.22 47.24
N GLY A 448 8.16 -57.05 48.16
CA GLY A 448 9.14 -58.09 47.91
C GLY A 448 8.54 -59.32 47.24
#